data_AF-A0AAV7XZG4-F1
#
_entry.id   AF-A0AAV7XZG4-F1
#
_cell.length_a   1.000
_cell.length_b   1.000
_cell.length_c   1.000
_cell.angle_alpha   90.00
_cell.angle_beta   90.00
_cell.angle_gamma   90.00
#
_symmetry.space_group_name_H-M   'P 1'
#
loop_
_entity.id
_entity.type
_entity.pdbx_description
1 polymer ?
#
loop_
_entity_poly.entity_id
_entity_poly.type
_entity_poly.pdbx_seq_one_letter_code
_entity_poly.pdbx_strand_id
1 'polypeptide(L)'
;MDTYTDQLIQATIRQKFRTCTVLTVAHRLDTVMDCDKILVMDAGQVAEFDSPHQLLQNPNGLLTKLVNQTGQSNGVALRAMAEQASNKRKTQTEAE
;
A
#
# COMPACT_ATOMS: atom_id res chain seq x y z
N MET A 1 12.37 6.11 -13.30
CA MET A 1 11.54 5.03 -13.86
C MET A 1 10.25 5.67 -14.34
N ASP A 2 9.70 5.24 -15.48
CA ASP A 2 8.46 5.82 -15.99
C ASP A 2 7.28 5.46 -15.07
N THR A 3 6.85 6.44 -14.28
CA THR A 3 5.79 6.26 -13.28
C THR A 3 4.45 5.90 -13.91
N TYR A 4 4.21 6.35 -15.14
CA TYR A 4 2.97 6.05 -15.87
C TYR A 4 2.89 4.58 -16.26
N THR A 5 3.93 4.03 -16.87
CA THR A 5 3.98 2.60 -17.25
C THR A 5 3.86 1.70 -16.02
N ASP A 6 4.54 2.01 -14.92
CA ASP A 6 4.47 1.20 -13.69
C ASP A 6 3.05 1.18 -13.09
N GLN A 7 2.35 2.32 -13.12
CA GLN A 7 0.95 2.41 -12.66
C GLN A 7 0.03 1.56 -13.53
N LEU A 8 0.20 1.60 -14.86
CA LEU A 8 -0.59 0.80 -15.79
C LEU A 8 -0.35 -0.70 -15.59
N ILE A 9 0.90 -1.11 -15.39
CA ILE A 9 1.26 -2.50 -15.11
C ILE A 9 0.57 -2.98 -13.84
N GLN A 10 0.66 -2.22 -12.74
CA GLN A 10 0.03 -2.62 -11.49
C GLN A 10 -1.50 -2.66 -11.59
N ALA A 11 -2.11 -1.70 -12.28
CA ALA A 11 -3.55 -1.70 -12.51
C ALA A 11 -3.98 -2.95 -13.29
N THR A 12 -3.21 -3.31 -14.32
CA THR A 12 -3.47 -4.50 -15.14
C THR A 12 -3.34 -5.78 -14.32
N ILE A 13 -2.28 -5.91 -13.50
CA ILE A 13 -2.08 -7.07 -12.60
C ILE A 13 -3.27 -7.18 -11.65
N ARG A 14 -3.65 -6.09 -10.95
CA ARG A 14 -4.79 -6.10 -10.03
C ARG A 14 -6.10 -6.50 -10.72
N GLN A 15 -6.34 -5.99 -11.92
CA GLN A 15 -7.58 -6.29 -12.65
C GLN A 15 -7.62 -7.73 -13.15
N LYS A 16 -6.52 -8.21 -13.74
CA LYS A 16 -6.46 -9.56 -14.34
C LYS A 16 -6.40 -10.66 -13.29
N PHE A 17 -5.84 -10.40 -12.12
CA PHE A 17 -5.69 -11.36 -11.04
C PHE A 17 -6.63 -11.08 -9.85
N ARG A 18 -7.74 -10.37 -10.06
CA ARG A 18 -8.70 -10.04 -8.99
C ARG A 18 -9.24 -11.27 -8.23
N THR A 19 -9.27 -12.44 -8.88
CA THR A 19 -9.75 -13.70 -8.30
C THR A 19 -8.64 -14.58 -7.73
N CYS A 20 -7.39 -14.13 -7.78
CA CYS A 20 -6.23 -14.86 -7.29
C CYS A 20 -5.55 -14.09 -6.15
N THR A 21 -4.86 -14.80 -5.26
CA THR A 21 -4.02 -14.15 -4.25
C THR A 21 -2.74 -13.63 -4.89
N VAL A 22 -2.46 -12.34 -4.74
CA VAL A 22 -1.24 -11.70 -5.25
C VAL A 22 -0.34 -11.33 -4.07
N LEU A 23 0.85 -11.92 -4.03
CA LEU A 23 1.91 -11.55 -3.08
C LEU A 23 2.95 -10.69 -3.79
N THR A 24 3.05 -9.42 -3.38
CA THR A 24 4.00 -8.46 -3.97
C THR A 24 5.12 -8.15 -2.98
N VAL A 25 6.37 -8.37 -3.41
CA VAL A 25 7.57 -7.91 -2.68
C VAL A 25 8.10 -6.69 -3.41
N ALA A 26 8.11 -5.54 -2.75
CA ALA A 26 8.50 -4.28 -3.38
C ALA A 26 9.37 -3.41 -2.46
N HIS A 27 10.23 -2.62 -3.09
CA HIS A 27 11.04 -1.58 -2.45
C HIS A 27 10.43 -0.18 -2.58
N ARG A 28 9.38 -0.04 -3.40
CA ARG A 28 8.69 1.24 -3.64
C ARG A 28 7.41 1.29 -2.83
N LEU A 29 7.25 2.35 -2.05
CA LEU A 29 6.07 2.51 -1.22
C LEU A 29 4.80 2.75 -2.06
N ASP A 30 4.90 3.45 -3.19
CA ASP A 30 3.76 3.71 -4.09
C ASP A 30 3.01 2.44 -4.49
N THR A 31 3.75 1.34 -4.66
CA THR A 31 3.22 0.08 -5.19
C THR A 31 2.51 -0.74 -4.12
N VAL A 32 2.85 -0.53 -2.85
CA VAL A 32 2.28 -1.27 -1.70
C VAL A 32 1.15 -0.49 -1.02
N MET A 33 1.05 0.82 -1.18
CA MET A 33 -0.01 1.63 -0.54
C MET A 33 -1.43 1.28 -1.00
N ASP A 34 -1.57 0.66 -2.18
CA ASP A 34 -2.86 0.20 -2.71
C ASP A 34 -3.12 -1.30 -2.43
N CYS A 35 -2.28 -1.96 -1.63
CA CYS A 35 -2.49 -3.35 -1.22
C CYS A 35 -3.58 -3.48 -0.13
N ASP A 36 -4.23 -4.65 -0.09
CA ASP A 36 -5.25 -4.97 0.92
C ASP A 36 -4.65 -5.02 2.32
N LYS A 37 -3.48 -5.67 2.44
CA LYS A 37 -2.64 -5.72 3.65
C LYS A 37 -1.17 -5.60 3.28
N ILE A 38 -0.38 -5.05 4.19
CA ILE A 38 1.08 -4.97 4.12
C ILE A 38 1.66 -5.78 5.28
N LEU A 39 2.64 -6.62 4.97
CA LEU A 39 3.50 -7.28 5.95
C LEU A 39 4.84 -6.54 5.98
N VAL A 40 5.16 -5.91 7.10
CA VAL A 40 6.47 -5.29 7.32
C VAL A 40 7.33 -6.27 8.10
N MET A 41 8.50 -6.59 7.55
CA MET A 41 9.47 -7.48 8.18
C MET A 41 10.69 -6.70 8.65
N ASP A 42 11.20 -7.04 9.84
CA ASP A 42 12.44 -6.51 10.38
C ASP A 42 13.24 -7.66 11.02
N ALA A 43 14.54 -7.72 10.72
CA ALA A 43 15.46 -8.75 11.22
C ALA A 43 14.93 -10.21 11.13
N GLY A 44 14.20 -10.55 10.06
CA GLY A 44 13.63 -11.89 9.85
C GLY A 44 12.34 -12.19 10.63
N GLN A 45 11.78 -11.20 11.34
CA GLN A 45 10.53 -11.32 12.07
C GLN A 45 9.45 -10.41 11.48
N VAL A 46 8.18 -10.77 11.71
CA VAL A 46 7.05 -9.90 11.36
C VAL A 46 6.97 -8.77 12.37
N ALA A 47 7.18 -7.54 11.91
CA ALA A 47 7.10 -6.34 12.74
C ALA A 47 5.68 -5.76 12.76
N GLU A 48 5.03 -5.70 11.59
CA GLU A 48 3.68 -5.14 11.44
C GLU A 48 2.89 -5.89 10.37
N PHE A 49 1.58 -6.04 10.56
CA PHE A 49 0.70 -6.64 9.57
C PHE A 49 -0.72 -6.09 9.65
N ASP A 50 -1.07 -5.19 8.73
CA ASP A 50 -2.45 -4.76 8.52
C ASP A 50 -2.61 -3.99 7.20
N SER A 51 -3.78 -3.40 6.95
CA SER A 51 -4.00 -2.49 5.83
C SER A 51 -3.04 -1.28 5.90
N PRO A 52 -2.56 -0.77 4.75
CA PRO A 52 -1.67 0.40 4.72
C PRO A 52 -2.23 1.60 5.50
N HIS A 53 -3.54 1.86 5.37
CA HIS A 53 -4.19 2.95 6.06
C HIS A 53 -4.14 2.79 7.59
N GLN A 54 -4.43 1.60 8.13
CA GLN A 54 -4.34 1.33 9.58
C GLN A 54 -2.91 1.43 10.10
N LEU A 55 -1.94 0.84 9.39
CA LEU A 55 -0.53 0.90 9.78
C LEU A 55 -0.01 2.34 9.84
N LEU A 56 -0.46 3.21 8.92
CA LEU A 56 -0.07 4.62 8.89
C LEU A 56 -0.72 5.49 9.99
N GLN A 57 -1.74 4.99 10.70
CA GLN A 57 -2.31 5.65 11.88
C GLN A 57 -1.41 5.49 13.11
N ASN A 58 -0.52 4.49 13.13
CA ASN A 58 0.46 4.34 14.20
C ASN A 58 1.66 5.28 13.95
N PRO A 59 1.84 6.37 14.73
CA PRO A 59 2.94 7.31 14.52
C PRO A 59 4.32 6.68 14.79
N ASN A 60 4.37 5.65 15.63
CA ASN A 60 5.60 4.93 15.97
C ASN A 60 5.86 3.71 15.07
N GLY A 61 4.94 3.43 14.13
CA GLY A 61 5.00 2.26 13.28
C GLY A 61 6.13 2.29 12.27
N LEU A 62 6.61 1.11 11.87
CA LEU A 62 7.73 0.96 10.94
C LEU A 62 7.35 1.46 9.54
N LEU A 63 6.14 1.15 9.06
CA LEU A 63 5.65 1.70 7.81
C LEU A 63 5.59 3.23 7.84
N THR A 64 5.11 3.81 8.94
CA THR A 64 5.05 5.27 9.13
C THR A 64 6.44 5.90 9.07
N LYS A 65 7.44 5.29 9.71
CA LYS A 65 8.83 5.74 9.66
C LYS A 65 9.38 5.71 8.23
N LEU A 66 9.14 4.63 7.49
CA LEU A 66 9.55 4.50 6.09
C LEU A 66 8.90 5.59 5.21
N VAL A 67 7.60 5.86 5.39
CA VAL A 67 6.91 6.93 4.66
C VAL A 67 7.51 8.29 4.99
N ASN A 68 7.79 8.58 6.26
CA ASN A 68 8.35 9.87 6.67
C ASN A 68 9.77 10.09 6.09
N GLN A 69 10.53 9.03 5.81
CA GLN A 69 11.84 9.11 5.15
C GLN A 69 11.76 9.46 3.66
N THR A 70 10.60 9.32 3.01
CA THR A 70 10.45 9.66 1.58
C THR A 70 10.36 11.16 1.27
N GLY A 71 10.36 12.01 2.30
CA GLY A 71 10.19 13.46 2.21
C GLY A 71 8.73 13.89 2.34
N GLN A 72 8.50 15.15 2.74
CA GLN A 72 7.18 15.65 3.12
C GLN A 72 6.15 15.52 1.99
N SER A 73 6.49 15.93 0.77
CA SER A 73 5.58 15.88 -0.38
C SER A 73 5.16 14.45 -0.75
N ASN A 74 6.12 13.52 -0.78
CA ASN A 74 5.85 12.11 -1.08
C ASN A 74 5.08 11.43 0.06
N GLY A 75 5.43 11.74 1.32
CA GLY A 75 4.74 11.17 2.48
C GLY A 75 3.26 11.52 2.52
N VAL A 76 2.90 12.76 2.15
CA VAL A 76 1.50 13.17 2.01
C VAL A 76 0.79 12.39 0.90
N ALA A 77 1.44 12.25 -0.26
CA ALA A 77 0.87 11.50 -1.38
C ALA A 77 0.64 10.02 -1.04
N LEU A 78 1.60 9.36 -0.40
CA LEU A 78 1.50 7.96 0.03
C LEU A 78 0.36 7.73 1.02
N ARG A 79 0.18 8.65 1.98
CA ARG A 79 -0.93 8.61 2.94
C ARG A 79 -2.28 8.78 2.25
N ALA A 80 -2.38 9.72 1.31
CA ALA A 80 -3.59 9.92 0.52
C ALA A 80 -3.93 8.69 -0.33
N MET A 81 -2.93 8.05 -0.94
CA MET A 81 -3.12 6.80 -1.70
C MET A 81 -3.67 5.68 -0.82
N ALA A 82 -3.11 5.49 0.38
CA ALA A 82 -3.57 4.47 1.32
C ALA A 82 -5.02 4.70 1.78
N GLU A 83 -5.40 5.96 2.02
CA GLU A 83 -6.76 6.33 2.39
C GLU A 83 -7.76 6.11 1.24
N GLN A 84 -7.43 6.56 0.03
CA GLN A 84 -8.25 6.38 -1.16
C GLN A 84 -8.48 4.88 -1.46
N ALA A 85 -7.42 4.07 -1.38
CA ALA A 85 -7.50 2.63 -1.58
C ALA A 85 -8.41 1.95 -0.55
N SER A 86 -8.29 2.33 0.72
CA SER A 86 -9.17 1.86 1.81
C SER A 86 -10.63 2.22 1.56
N ASN A 87 -10.91 3.47 1.17
CA ASN A 87 -12.28 3.94 0.92
C ASN A 87 -12.92 3.25 -0.30
N LYS A 88 -12.15 3.07 -1.38
CA LYS A 88 -12.61 2.38 -2.59
C LYS A 88 -13.06 0.94 -2.29
N ARG A 89 -12.36 0.24 -1.38
CA ARG A 89 -12.74 -1.11 -0.95
C ARG A 89 -14.02 -1.11 -0.14
N LYS A 90 -14.19 -0.18 0.81
CA LYS A 90 -15.42 -0.04 1.61
C LYS A 90 -16.65 0.17 0.73
N THR A 91 -16.57 1.09 -0.24
CA THR A 91 -17.67 1.35 -1.19
C THR A 91 -17.97 0.17 -2.12
N GLN A 92 -17.01 -0.74 -2.34
CA GLN A 92 -17.19 -1.92 -3.18
C GLN A 92 -17.86 -3.07 -2.41
N THR A 93 -17.68 -3.15 -1.08
CA THR A 93 -18.27 -4.19 -0.23
C THR A 93 -19.76 -3.93 0.09
N GLU A 94 -20.25 -2.69 -0.06
CA GLU A 94 -21.65 -2.31 0.16
C GLU A 94 -22.56 -2.51 -1.07
N ALA A 95 -21.99 -2.89 -2.23
CA ALA A 95 -22.69 -3.07 -3.49
C ALA A 95 -22.99 -4.53 -3.87
N GLU A 96 -22.72 -5.48 -2.96
CA GLU A 96 -22.99 -6.92 -3.08
C GLU A 96 -23.91 -7.39 -1.95
#